data_AF-A0AAV3QDX0-F1
#
_entry.id   AF-A0AAV3QDX0-F1
#
_cell.length_a   1.000
_cell.length_b   1.000
_cell.length_c   1.000
_cell.angle_alpha   90.00
_cell.angle_beta   90.00
_cell.angle_gamma   90.00
#
_symmetry.space_group_name_H-M   'P 1'
#
loop_
_entity.id
_entity.type
_entity.pdbx_description
1 polymer ?
#
loop_
_entity_poly.entity_id
_entity_poly.type
_entity_poly.pdbx_seq_one_letter_code
_entity_poly.pdbx_strand_id
1 'polypeptide(L)'
;MPPCGGDSRHAQPTFGEVQAATESYVPPLKSGWRVAHYYKFDEEKIPRVGLEFQNEDDVIEFYKAYAKEVGFGIRKGKAEHNHVLSSPRKVVLHPCHRKLTSAQANQIEMASHSGIPPKSSFKLMVRQVGGRENLGFIPVDYKNYNLCNWRIRSGNEIEEDNTGEDQGIMLL
;
A
#
# COMPACT_ATOMS: atom_id res chain seq x y z
N MET A 1 21.67 -2.72 26.94
CA MET A 1 21.58 -1.63 25.94
C MET A 1 22.75 -1.75 24.97
N PRO A 2 22.51 -2.13 23.71
CA PRO A 2 23.36 -1.78 22.59
C PRO A 2 22.75 -0.61 21.78
N PRO A 3 23.57 0.29 21.18
CA PRO A 3 23.08 1.38 20.35
C PRO A 3 22.55 0.85 19.00
N CYS A 4 21.36 1.31 18.64
CA CYS A 4 20.67 1.00 17.40
C CYS A 4 21.42 1.58 16.19
N GLY A 5 21.57 0.75 15.16
CA GLY A 5 22.24 1.07 13.90
C GLY A 5 21.62 2.27 13.19
N GLY A 6 22.50 3.03 12.53
CA GLY A 6 22.19 4.30 11.89
C GLY A 6 21.22 4.20 10.71
N ASP A 7 20.37 5.21 10.66
CA ASP A 7 19.43 5.52 9.59
C ASP A 7 20.11 5.70 8.23
N SER A 8 19.81 4.80 7.29
CA SER A 8 20.03 5.06 5.87
C SER A 8 18.93 5.99 5.35
N ARG A 9 19.10 7.29 5.63
CA ARG A 9 18.34 8.37 5.01
C ARG A 9 18.57 8.37 3.51
N HIS A 10 17.51 8.70 2.79
CA HIS A 10 17.49 9.02 1.36
C HIS A 10 18.75 9.80 0.93
N ALA A 11 19.64 9.14 0.19
CA ALA A 11 20.62 9.84 -0.62
C ALA A 11 19.89 10.37 -1.86
N GLN A 12 19.67 11.68 -1.91
CA GLN A 12 19.33 12.38 -3.16
C GLN A 12 20.57 12.30 -4.07
N PRO A 13 20.45 11.84 -5.34
CA PRO A 13 21.59 11.82 -6.24
C PRO A 13 21.97 13.26 -6.61
N THR A 14 23.24 13.60 -6.40
CA THR A 14 23.84 14.89 -6.77
C THR A 14 23.92 15.03 -8.29
N PHE A 15 23.54 16.22 -8.76
CA PHE A 15 23.54 16.63 -10.16
C PHE A 15 24.97 16.75 -10.68
N GLY A 16 25.48 15.71 -11.35
CA GLY A 16 26.78 15.78 -11.99
C GLY A 16 27.44 14.42 -12.18
N GLU A 17 26.98 13.67 -13.18
CA GLU A 17 27.81 12.80 -14.04
C GLU A 17 26.87 12.13 -15.06
N VAL A 18 26.64 12.81 -16.17
CA VAL A 18 26.09 12.17 -17.38
C VAL A 18 27.20 11.32 -18.00
N GLN A 19 27.36 10.10 -17.48
CA GLN A 19 28.09 9.06 -18.19
C GLN A 19 27.14 8.35 -19.16
N ALA A 20 27.53 8.40 -20.43
CA ALA A 20 26.96 7.78 -21.61
C ALA A 20 26.04 6.56 -21.34
N ALA A 21 24.73 6.78 -21.50
CA ALA A 21 23.76 5.71 -21.74
C ALA A 21 23.35 5.74 -23.22
N THR A 22 24.31 5.49 -24.11
CA THR A 22 24.02 5.03 -25.47
C THR A 22 23.85 3.53 -25.43
N GLU A 23 22.71 3.07 -24.93
CA GLU A 23 22.15 1.77 -25.27
C GLU A 23 20.68 1.74 -24.83
N SER A 24 19.83 1.33 -25.76
CA SER A 24 18.38 1.33 -25.69
C SER A 24 17.82 0.68 -24.42
N TYR A 25 17.45 1.47 -23.41
CA TYR A 25 16.73 0.94 -22.25
C TYR A 25 15.27 0.64 -22.63
N VAL A 26 14.97 -0.64 -22.84
CA VAL A 26 13.61 -1.17 -23.02
C VAL A 26 13.13 -1.70 -21.66
N PRO A 27 12.03 -1.18 -21.08
CA PRO A 27 11.58 -1.60 -19.77
C PRO A 27 11.17 -3.09 -19.76
N PRO A 28 11.51 -3.85 -18.70
CA PRO A 28 11.21 -5.26 -18.63
C PRO A 28 9.70 -5.53 -18.56
N LEU A 29 9.18 -6.28 -19.53
CA LEU A 29 7.81 -6.78 -19.52
C LEU A 29 7.64 -7.87 -18.46
N LYS A 30 6.46 -7.94 -17.83
CA LYS A 30 6.13 -8.95 -16.80
C LYS A 30 6.40 -10.36 -17.34
N SER A 31 6.97 -11.23 -16.50
CA SER A 31 7.33 -12.61 -16.85
C SER A 31 6.14 -13.38 -17.44
N GLY A 32 6.17 -13.68 -18.74
CA GLY A 32 5.11 -14.41 -19.45
C GLY A 32 4.72 -13.82 -20.81
N TRP A 33 5.05 -12.54 -21.05
CA TRP A 33 4.86 -11.92 -22.37
C TRP A 33 6.06 -12.25 -23.25
N ARG A 34 5.92 -13.24 -24.15
CA ARG A 34 6.98 -13.61 -25.10
C ARG A 34 7.30 -12.44 -26.05
N VAL A 35 8.59 -12.20 -26.23
CA VAL A 35 9.29 -11.16 -27.02
C VAL A 35 9.02 -11.23 -28.55
N ALA A 36 7.97 -11.93 -29.01
CA ALA A 36 7.75 -12.22 -30.43
C ALA A 36 7.10 -11.08 -31.24
N HIS A 37 6.65 -10.01 -30.59
CA HIS A 37 5.91 -8.93 -31.25
C HIS A 37 6.75 -7.69 -31.59
N TYR A 38 7.99 -7.60 -31.10
CA TYR A 38 8.80 -6.37 -31.25
C TYR A 38 9.52 -6.24 -32.60
N TYR A 39 9.64 -7.33 -33.38
CA TYR A 39 10.42 -7.38 -34.64
C TYR A 39 9.59 -7.30 -35.93
N LYS A 40 8.31 -6.89 -35.85
CA LYS A 40 7.42 -6.69 -37.02
C LYS A 40 6.90 -5.26 -37.18
N PHE A 41 7.38 -4.34 -36.37
CA PHE A 41 7.01 -2.93 -36.43
C PHE A 41 8.13 -2.15 -37.10
N ASP A 42 7.77 -1.24 -38.02
CA ASP A 42 8.70 -0.20 -38.45
C ASP A 42 9.19 0.55 -37.21
N GLU A 43 10.51 0.72 -37.08
CA GLU A 43 11.14 1.35 -35.92
C GLU A 43 10.59 2.75 -35.60
N GLU A 44 10.02 3.42 -36.61
CA GLU A 44 9.37 4.73 -36.55
C GLU A 44 8.01 4.70 -35.84
N LYS A 45 7.31 3.55 -35.82
CA LYS A 45 5.96 3.39 -35.24
C LYS A 45 5.98 2.94 -33.79
N ILE A 46 7.17 2.78 -33.21
CA ILE A 46 7.36 2.37 -31.82
C ILE A 46 7.48 3.64 -30.97
N PRO A 47 6.61 3.86 -29.96
CA PRO A 47 6.74 5.00 -29.06
C PRO A 47 8.08 4.98 -28.32
N ARG A 48 8.84 6.08 -28.40
CA ARG A 48 10.13 6.26 -27.70
C ARG A 48 10.06 7.43 -26.74
N VAL A 49 10.81 7.36 -25.64
CA VAL A 49 10.94 8.46 -24.68
C VAL A 49 11.65 9.63 -25.38
N GLY A 50 11.09 10.84 -25.28
CA GLY A 50 11.59 12.02 -25.99
C GLY A 50 11.05 12.19 -27.41
N LEU A 51 10.06 11.39 -27.83
CA LEU A 51 9.35 11.62 -29.08
C LEU A 51 8.47 12.88 -28.94
N GLU A 52 8.81 13.92 -29.70
CA GLU A 52 8.05 15.17 -29.76
C GLU A 52 7.10 15.16 -30.95
N PHE A 53 5.93 15.75 -30.76
CA PHE A 53 4.91 15.91 -31.78
C PHE A 53 4.56 17.39 -31.90
N GLN A 54 4.22 17.84 -33.10
CA GLN A 54 3.87 19.24 -33.33
C GLN A 54 2.45 19.55 -32.84
N ASN A 55 1.52 18.60 -32.94
CA ASN A 55 0.13 18.76 -32.54
C ASN A 55 -0.37 17.61 -31.66
N GLU A 56 -1.42 17.88 -30.87
CA GLU A 56 -2.08 16.86 -30.04
C GLU A 56 -2.77 15.78 -30.89
N ASP A 57 -3.30 16.14 -32.06
CA ASP A 57 -3.94 15.20 -32.97
C ASP A 57 -2.94 14.16 -33.51
N ASP A 58 -1.71 14.59 -33.82
CA ASP A 58 -0.62 13.72 -34.29
C ASP A 58 -0.24 12.69 -33.22
N VAL A 59 -0.18 13.12 -31.95
CA VAL A 59 0.06 12.22 -30.79
C VAL A 59 -1.03 11.16 -30.75
N ILE A 60 -2.29 11.58 -30.81
CA ILE A 60 -3.43 10.68 -30.68
C ILE A 60 -3.46 9.67 -31.82
N GLU A 61 -3.21 10.10 -33.06
CA GLU A 61 -3.19 9.23 -34.23
C GLU A 61 -2.05 8.20 -34.14
N PHE A 62 -0.84 8.65 -33.78
CA PHE A 62 0.32 7.79 -33.62
C PHE A 62 0.06 6.68 -32.59
N TYR A 63 -0.39 7.03 -31.38
CA TYR A 63 -0.65 6.04 -30.35
C TYR A 63 -1.81 5.13 -30.72
N LYS A 64 -2.89 5.63 -31.36
CA LYS A 64 -4.01 4.80 -31.86
C LYS A 64 -3.53 3.75 -32.84
N ALA A 65 -2.67 4.11 -33.79
CA ALA A 65 -2.10 3.18 -34.75
C ALA A 65 -1.27 2.10 -34.04
N TYR A 66 -0.39 2.50 -33.13
CA TYR A 66 0.41 1.58 -32.32
C TYR A 66 -0.44 0.59 -31.52
N ALA A 67 -1.46 1.07 -30.79
CA ALA A 67 -2.27 0.19 -29.96
C ALA A 67 -3.20 -0.72 -30.75
N LYS A 68 -3.65 -0.29 -31.94
CA LYS A 68 -4.38 -1.15 -32.88
C LYS A 68 -3.55 -2.37 -33.28
N GLU A 69 -2.28 -2.14 -33.61
CA GLU A 69 -1.37 -3.20 -34.05
C GLU A 69 -0.88 -4.09 -32.90
N VAL A 70 -0.67 -3.52 -31.70
CA VAL A 70 -0.27 -4.29 -30.50
C VAL A 70 -1.46 -5.00 -29.85
N GLY A 71 -2.69 -4.53 -30.09
CA GLY A 71 -3.92 -5.17 -29.61
C GLY A 71 -4.37 -4.72 -28.22
N PHE A 72 -4.20 -3.43 -27.88
CA PHE A 72 -4.75 -2.86 -26.64
C PHE A 72 -5.55 -1.58 -26.91
N GLY A 73 -6.43 -1.19 -25.98
CA GLY A 73 -7.24 0.02 -26.11
C GLY A 73 -6.57 1.24 -25.48
N ILE A 74 -6.66 2.41 -26.14
CA ILE A 74 -6.22 3.69 -25.59
C ILE A 74 -7.42 4.57 -25.25
N ARG A 75 -7.28 5.41 -24.21
CA ARG A 75 -8.25 6.44 -23.84
C ARG A 75 -7.52 7.77 -23.63
N LYS A 76 -8.10 8.87 -24.12
CA LYS A 76 -7.67 10.24 -23.78
C LYS A 76 -8.20 10.58 -22.39
N GLY A 77 -7.31 10.72 -21.41
CA GLY A 77 -7.67 11.20 -20.08
C GLY A 77 -7.85 12.72 -20.06
N LYS A 78 -8.84 13.22 -19.32
CA LYS A 78 -8.90 14.62 -18.91
C LYS A 78 -8.45 14.69 -17.45
N ALA A 79 -7.47 15.54 -17.16
CA ALA A 79 -6.98 15.73 -15.79
C ALA A 79 -8.00 16.49 -14.92
N GLU A 80 -8.87 17.27 -15.53
CA GLU A 80 -9.91 18.01 -14.84
C GLU A 80 -11.12 17.12 -14.54
N HIS A 81 -11.43 17.01 -13.25
CA HIS A 81 -12.61 16.32 -12.77
C HIS A 81 -13.67 17.34 -12.37
N ASN A 82 -14.85 17.28 -13.00
CA ASN A 82 -15.99 18.12 -12.62
C ASN A 82 -16.75 17.61 -11.36
N HIS A 83 -16.10 16.78 -10.55
CA HIS A 83 -16.70 16.21 -9.34
C HIS A 83 -15.61 15.77 -8.36
N VAL A 84 -15.99 15.64 -7.10
CA VAL A 84 -15.13 15.06 -6.07
C VAL A 84 -14.86 13.60 -6.43
N LEU A 85 -13.59 13.26 -6.67
CA LEU A 85 -13.11 11.91 -7.04
C LEU A 85 -13.63 10.80 -6.13
N SER A 86 -13.88 11.10 -4.85
CA SER A 86 -14.54 10.21 -3.92
C SER A 86 -15.25 11.01 -2.84
N SER A 87 -16.52 10.68 -2.59
CA SER A 87 -17.25 11.23 -1.44
C SER A 87 -16.46 10.98 -0.15
N PRO A 88 -16.36 11.95 0.78
CA PRO A 88 -15.64 11.81 2.06
C PRO A 88 -15.98 10.52 2.82
N ARG A 89 -17.24 10.07 2.76
CA ARG A 89 -17.70 8.83 3.40
C ARG A 89 -17.10 7.55 2.80
N LYS A 90 -16.71 7.59 1.52
CA LYS A 90 -16.09 6.47 0.80
C LYS A 90 -14.57 6.52 0.86
N VAL A 91 -13.97 7.63 1.29
CA VAL A 91 -12.50 7.77 1.37
C VAL A 91 -11.87 6.71 2.27
N VAL A 92 -12.55 6.35 3.38
CA VAL A 92 -12.13 5.30 4.32
C VAL A 92 -12.07 3.90 3.67
N LEU A 93 -12.69 3.66 2.52
CA LEU A 93 -12.59 2.37 1.83
C LEU A 93 -11.28 2.23 1.03
N HIS A 94 -10.63 3.34 0.70
CA HIS A 94 -9.37 3.32 -0.05
C HIS A 94 -8.23 2.84 0.84
N PRO A 95 -7.47 1.79 0.44
CA PRO A 95 -6.37 1.24 1.23
C PRO A 95 -5.35 2.27 1.73
N CYS A 96 -4.98 3.25 0.89
CA CYS A 96 -4.00 4.28 1.24
C CYS A 96 -4.46 5.24 2.35
N HIS A 97 -5.78 5.37 2.56
CA HIS A 97 -6.35 6.20 3.61
C HIS A 97 -6.68 5.41 4.88
N ARG A 98 -6.53 4.09 4.87
CA ARG A 98 -6.78 3.24 6.03
C ARG A 98 -5.52 3.10 6.88
N LYS A 99 -5.60 3.50 8.15
CA LYS A 99 -4.49 3.44 9.10
C LYS A 99 -5.01 2.99 10.46
N LEU A 100 -4.48 1.88 10.96
CA LEU A 100 -4.67 1.45 12.33
C LEU A 100 -3.55 2.06 13.18
N THR A 101 -3.88 3.00 14.04
CA THR A 101 -2.89 3.63 14.92
C THR A 101 -2.46 2.68 16.03
N SER A 102 -1.28 2.88 16.61
CA SER A 102 -0.80 2.07 17.75
C SER A 102 -1.75 2.16 18.95
N ALA A 103 -2.30 3.33 19.24
CA ALA A 103 -3.29 3.51 20.29
C ALA A 103 -4.56 2.67 20.04
N GLN A 104 -5.08 2.66 18.81
CA GLN A 104 -6.22 1.83 18.43
C GLN A 104 -5.87 0.34 18.48
N ALA A 105 -4.66 -0.06 18.07
CA ALA A 105 -4.19 -1.44 18.17
C ALA A 105 -4.18 -1.91 19.64
N ASN A 106 -3.61 -1.11 20.55
CA ASN A 106 -3.62 -1.39 21.99
C ASN A 106 -5.06 -1.49 22.54
N GLN A 107 -5.98 -0.64 22.08
CA GLN A 107 -7.40 -0.75 22.46
C GLN A 107 -8.03 -2.06 22.01
N ILE A 108 -7.68 -2.55 20.82
CA ILE A 108 -8.15 -3.84 20.31
C ILE A 108 -7.59 -4.98 21.17
N GLU A 109 -6.31 -4.93 21.52
CA GLU A 109 -5.67 -5.93 22.37
C GLU A 109 -6.27 -5.95 23.77
N MET A 110 -6.42 -4.78 24.42
CA MET A 110 -7.07 -4.68 25.73
C MET A 110 -8.49 -5.25 25.68
N ALA A 111 -9.29 -4.87 24.67
CA ALA A 111 -10.64 -5.40 24.51
C ALA A 111 -10.65 -6.93 24.33
N SER A 112 -9.68 -7.49 23.61
CA SER A 112 -9.54 -8.94 23.43
C SER A 112 -9.19 -9.64 24.75
N HIS A 113 -8.25 -9.10 25.53
CA HIS A 113 -7.88 -9.66 26.83
C HIS A 113 -9.00 -9.52 27.87
N SER A 114 -9.83 -8.49 27.75
CA SER A 114 -11.04 -8.31 28.56
C SER A 114 -12.24 -9.14 28.08
N GLY A 115 -12.07 -10.01 27.07
CA GLY A 115 -13.13 -10.87 26.56
C GLY A 115 -14.26 -10.12 25.82
N ILE A 116 -14.04 -8.86 25.44
CA ILE A 116 -15.04 -8.07 24.71
C ILE A 116 -15.11 -8.61 23.27
N PRO A 117 -16.29 -9.01 22.77
CA PRO A 117 -16.39 -9.56 21.44
C PRO A 117 -16.02 -8.49 20.39
N PRO A 118 -15.26 -8.86 19.33
CA PRO A 118 -14.83 -7.98 18.24
C PRO A 118 -15.86 -6.97 17.73
N LYS A 119 -17.10 -7.41 17.56
CA LYS A 119 -18.21 -6.56 17.07
C LYS A 119 -18.54 -5.44 18.05
N SER A 120 -18.53 -5.74 19.35
CA SER A 120 -18.83 -4.77 20.42
C SER A 120 -17.68 -3.79 20.61
N SER A 121 -16.44 -4.27 20.60
CA SER A 121 -15.24 -3.42 20.65
C SER A 121 -15.19 -2.45 19.47
N PHE A 122 -15.38 -2.94 18.25
CA PHE A 122 -15.44 -2.09 17.06
C PHE A 122 -16.56 -1.03 17.15
N LYS A 123 -17.75 -1.42 17.61
CA LYS A 123 -18.87 -0.50 17.80
C LYS A 123 -18.58 0.57 18.86
N LEU A 124 -17.87 0.21 19.93
CA LEU A 124 -17.44 1.15 20.97
C LEU A 124 -16.46 2.18 20.39
N MET A 125 -15.44 1.74 19.65
CA MET A 125 -14.47 2.65 19.02
C MET A 125 -15.15 3.61 18.05
N VAL A 126 -16.09 3.13 17.22
CA VAL A 126 -16.88 4.00 16.32
C VAL A 126 -17.61 5.10 17.10
N ARG A 127 -18.15 4.79 18.29
CA ARG A 127 -18.81 5.78 19.14
C ARG A 127 -17.81 6.76 19.77
N GLN A 128 -16.65 6.29 20.19
CA GLN A 128 -15.60 7.14 20.77
C GLN A 128 -15.11 8.21 19.78
N VAL A 129 -14.97 7.87 18.50
CA VAL A 129 -14.54 8.81 17.46
C VAL A 129 -15.69 9.59 16.82
N GLY A 130 -16.93 9.42 17.31
CA GLY A 130 -18.10 10.16 16.83
C GLY A 130 -18.60 9.77 15.44
N GLY A 131 -18.20 8.61 14.91
CA GLY A 131 -18.60 8.20 13.56
C GLY A 131 -17.65 7.18 12.96
N ARG A 132 -18.11 6.45 11.94
CA ARG A 132 -17.29 5.42 11.29
C ARG A 132 -16.28 6.05 10.33
N GLU A 133 -16.61 7.20 9.78
CA GLU A 133 -15.77 8.06 8.95
C GLU A 133 -14.50 8.54 9.67
N ASN A 134 -14.56 8.70 10.99
CA ASN A 134 -13.45 9.24 11.80
C ASN A 134 -12.51 8.16 12.34
N LEU A 135 -12.87 6.88 12.19
CA LEU A 135 -12.13 5.78 12.80
C LEU A 135 -10.82 5.49 12.06
N GLY A 136 -10.76 5.77 10.76
CA GLY A 136 -9.56 5.57 9.93
C GLY A 136 -9.30 4.12 9.51
N PHE A 137 -10.13 3.15 9.89
CA PHE A 137 -10.05 1.76 9.41
C PHE A 137 -11.43 1.10 9.36
N ILE A 138 -11.54 -0.01 8.63
CA ILE A 138 -12.81 -0.72 8.42
C ILE A 138 -12.88 -2.03 9.24
N PRO A 139 -14.07 -2.63 9.41
CA PRO A 139 -14.22 -3.89 10.14
C PRO A 139 -13.34 -5.04 9.61
N VAL A 140 -12.97 -5.01 8.33
CA VAL A 140 -12.06 -6.00 7.73
C VAL A 140 -10.66 -5.87 8.29
N ASP A 141 -10.15 -4.65 8.46
CA ASP A 141 -8.81 -4.41 9.02
C ASP A 141 -8.74 -4.87 10.48
N TYR A 142 -9.80 -4.60 11.25
CA TYR A 142 -9.94 -5.09 12.63
C TYR A 142 -9.85 -6.62 12.69
N LYS A 143 -10.55 -7.32 11.78
CA LYS A 143 -10.51 -8.79 11.71
C LYS A 143 -9.13 -9.29 11.32
N ASN A 144 -8.51 -8.69 10.30
CA ASN A 144 -7.18 -9.06 9.84
C ASN A 144 -6.14 -8.88 10.96
N TYR A 145 -6.20 -7.77 11.71
CA TYR A 145 -5.33 -7.55 12.85
C TYR A 145 -5.48 -8.63 13.93
N ASN A 146 -6.72 -8.97 14.33
CA ASN A 146 -6.94 -10.04 15.30
C ASN A 146 -6.50 -11.41 14.79
N LEU A 147 -6.72 -11.72 13.51
CA LEU A 147 -6.27 -12.97 12.90
C LEU A 147 -4.74 -13.04 12.85
N CYS A 148 -4.06 -11.95 12.50
CA CYS A 148 -2.61 -11.86 12.52
C CYS A 148 -2.07 -12.00 13.95
N ASN A 149 -2.66 -11.32 14.92
CA ASN A 149 -2.23 -11.40 16.31
C ASN A 149 -2.46 -12.80 16.90
N TRP A 150 -3.61 -13.42 16.63
CA TRP A 150 -3.89 -14.81 16.98
C TRP A 150 -2.86 -15.76 16.36
N ARG A 151 -2.53 -15.60 15.07
CA ARG A 151 -1.52 -16.42 14.39
C ARG A 151 -0.12 -16.27 14.98
N ILE A 152 0.27 -15.06 15.38
CA ILE A 152 1.56 -14.80 16.05
C ILE A 152 1.58 -15.47 17.42
N ARG A 153 0.49 -15.36 18.19
CA ARG A 153 0.37 -15.95 19.54
C ARG A 153 0.32 -17.48 19.51
N SER A 154 -0.44 -18.08 18.59
CA SER A 154 -0.48 -19.53 18.38
C SER A 154 0.84 -20.11 17.84
N GLY A 155 1.76 -19.25 17.38
CA GLY A 155 3.13 -19.63 17.04
C GLY A 155 4.14 -19.48 18.18
N ASN A 156 3.75 -18.93 19.34
CA ASN A 156 4.62 -18.58 20.46
C ASN A 156 4.30 -19.35 21.75
N GLU A 157 3.63 -20.51 21.70
CA GLU A 157 3.52 -21.39 22.88
C GLU A 157 4.83 -22.17 23.11
N ILE A 158 5.80 -21.56 23.79
CA ILE A 158 6.87 -22.25 24.55
C ILE A 158 7.13 -21.47 25.86
N GLU A 159 6.92 -22.17 26.97
CA GLU A 159 7.36 -21.94 28.37
C GLU A 159 6.86 -20.69 29.13
N GLU A 160 5.73 -20.85 29.82
CA GLU A 160 5.55 -20.23 31.15
C GLU A 160 5.67 -21.34 32.20
N ASP A 161 6.90 -21.61 32.64
CA ASP A 161 7.18 -22.38 33.86
C ASP A 161 7.33 -21.44 35.07
N ASN A 162 6.75 -21.91 36.17
CA ASN A 162 6.54 -21.23 37.45
C ASN A 162 7.82 -20.85 38.20
N THR A 163 7.82 -19.69 38.88
CA THR A 163 8.55 -19.37 40.13
C THR A 163 8.10 -17.96 40.53
N GLY A 164 7.72 -17.60 41.75
CA GLY A 164 7.67 -18.21 43.07
C GLY A 164 7.46 -17.02 44.04
N GLU A 165 6.49 -17.15 44.94
CA GLU A 165 6.50 -16.58 46.30
C GLU A 165 6.66 -15.06 46.49
N ASP A 166 5.56 -14.41 46.87
CA ASP A 166 5.56 -13.47 48.00
C ASP A 166 4.10 -13.30 48.50
N GLN A 167 3.60 -14.33 49.18
CA GLN A 167 2.44 -14.17 50.06
C GLN A 167 2.96 -13.67 51.41
N GLY A 168 2.86 -12.36 51.62
CA GLY A 168 2.96 -11.77 52.94
C GLY A 168 1.80 -12.23 53.83
N ILE A 169 2.11 -12.89 54.94
CA ILE A 169 1.27 -12.90 56.15
C ILE A 169 2.18 -12.65 57.35
N MET A 170 2.14 -11.41 57.84
CA MET A 170 2.48 -11.07 59.22
C MET A 170 1.32 -11.49 60.12
N LEU A 171 1.58 -12.25 61.18
CA LEU A 171 0.79 -12.24 62.41
C LEU A 171 1.70 -12.63 63.58
N LEU A 172 1.68 -11.75 64.59
CA LEU A 172 2.44 -11.81 65.85
C LEU A 172 2.08 -13.04 66.71
#